data_AF-A0A661FYN9-F1
#
_entry.id   AF-A0A661FYN9-F1
#
_cell.length_a   1.000
_cell.length_b   1.000
_cell.length_c   1.000
_cell.angle_alpha   90.00
_cell.angle_beta   90.00
_cell.angle_gamma   90.00
#
_symmetry.space_group_name_H-M   'P 1'
#
loop_
_entity.id
_entity.type
_entity.pdbx_description
1 polymer ?
#
loop_
_entity_poly.entity_id
_entity_poly.type
_entity_poly.pdbx_seq_one_letter_code
_entity_poly.pdbx_strand_id
1 'polypeptide(L)' 'MEYSLVFPATVEISDDSVVASGEIEIRHADTGLAPFTAFLGSITVRDQIVLQYHIQADRILPQAN' A
#
# COMPACT_ATOMS: atom_id res chain seq x y z
N MET A 1 18.93 5.82 -0.78
CA MET A 1 18.26 5.38 -2.01
C MET A 1 16.79 5.69 -1.85
N GLU A 2 16.15 6.18 -2.89
CA GLU A 2 14.73 6.50 -2.92
C GLU A 2 14.01 5.42 -3.73
N TYR A 3 12.87 4.95 -3.24
CA TYR A 3 12.04 3.94 -3.90
C TYR A 3 10.72 4.58 -4.30
N SER A 4 10.29 4.36 -5.54
CA SER A 4 9.07 4.94 -6.09
C SER A 4 8.16 3.83 -6.62
N LEU A 5 6.89 3.89 -6.23
CA LEU A 5 5.86 2.90 -6.54
C LEU A 5 4.63 3.61 -7.09
N VAL A 6 4.00 2.99 -8.08
CA VAL A 6 2.76 3.50 -8.69
C VAL A 6 1.61 2.60 -8.26
N PHE A 7 0.67 3.15 -7.49
CA PHE A 7 -0.50 2.42 -6.98
C PHE A 7 -1.71 2.66 -7.91
N PRO A 8 -2.21 1.64 -8.62
CA PRO A 8 -3.44 1.77 -9.37
C PRO A 8 -4.62 1.87 -8.40
N ALA A 9 -5.39 2.96 -8.49
CA ALA A 9 -6.49 3.25 -7.59
C ALA A 9 -7.81 3.40 -8.33
N THR A 10 -8.86 2.79 -7.78
CA THR A 10 -10.24 3.25 -7.98
C THR A 10 -10.53 4.30 -6.92
N VAL A 11 -11.04 5.46 -7.35
CA VAL A 11 -11.35 6.59 -6.46
C VAL A 11 -12.83 6.91 -6.54
N GLU A 12 -13.49 6.87 -5.39
CA GLU A 12 -14.89 7.23 -5.20
C GLU A 12 -14.96 8.52 -4.40
N ILE A 13 -15.70 9.51 -4.90
CA ILE A 13 -15.82 10.84 -4.31
C ILE A 13 -17.29 11.07 -3.96
N SER A 14 -17.54 11.43 -2.70
CA SER A 14 -18.83 11.88 -2.18
C SER A 14 -18.71 13.32 -1.67
N ASP A 15 -19.81 13.89 -1.17
CA ASP A 15 -19.87 15.31 -0.78
C ASP A 15 -18.92 15.67 0.38
N ASP A 16 -18.69 14.73 1.29
CA ASP A 16 -17.91 14.90 2.52
C ASP A 16 -16.78 13.88 2.68
N SER A 17 -16.56 13.01 1.70
CA SER A 17 -15.60 11.91 1.82
C SER A 17 -15.01 11.49 0.47
N VAL A 18 -13.80 10.94 0.54
CA VAL A 18 -13.11 10.30 -0.57
C VAL A 18 -12.63 8.93 -0.14
N VAL A 19 -12.88 7.93 -0.97
CA VAL A 19 -12.37 6.58 -0.80
C VAL A 19 -11.45 6.24 -1.97
N ALA A 20 -10.24 5.80 -1.66
CA ALA A 20 -9.30 5.24 -2.64
C ALA A 20 -9.01 3.78 -2.29
N SER A 21 -9.22 2.88 -3.24
CA SER A 21 -8.97 1.45 -3.05
C SER A 21 -8.24 0.86 -4.25
N GLY A 22 -7.52 -0.24 -4.02
CA GLY A 22 -6.83 -0.93 -5.09
C GLY A 22 -6.04 -2.12 -4.60
N GLU A 23 -5.40 -2.77 -5.56
CA GLU A 23 -4.46 -3.86 -5.34
C GLU A 23 -3.22 -3.60 -6.19
N ILE A 24 -2.05 -3.92 -5.62
CA ILE A 24 -0.78 -3.89 -6.34
C ILE A 24 0.03 -5.12 -6.01
N GLU A 25 0.72 -5.67 -7.00
CA GLU A 25 1.75 -6.68 -6.80
C GLU A 25 3.12 -5.99 -6.78
N ILE A 26 3.90 -6.21 -5.72
CA ILE A 26 5.24 -5.68 -5.55
C ILE A 26 6.22 -6.79 -5.15
N ARG A 27 7.51 -6.52 -5.27
CA ARG A 27 8.60 -7.37 -4.79
C ARG A 27 9.30 -6.73 -3.59
N HIS A 28 10.06 -7.52 -2.83
CA HIS A 28 10.85 -6.98 -1.71
C HIS A 28 11.78 -5.85 -2.17
N ALA A 29 12.45 -6.06 -3.31
CA ALA A 29 13.39 -5.09 -3.88
C ALA A 29 12.72 -3.74 -4.24
N ASP A 30 11.43 -3.75 -4.60
CA ASP A 30 10.70 -2.52 -4.99
C ASP A 30 10.46 -1.59 -3.78
N THR A 31 10.64 -2.11 -2.55
CA THR A 31 10.51 -1.36 -1.28
C THR A 31 11.83 -1.23 -0.53
N GLY A 32 12.94 -1.70 -1.11
CA GLY A 32 14.25 -1.75 -0.46
C GLY A 32 14.41 -2.86 0.58
N LEU A 33 13.48 -3.81 0.61
CA LEU A 33 13.57 -5.00 1.46
C LEU A 33 14.44 -6.06 0.79
N ALA A 34 15.23 -6.77 1.59
CA ALA A 34 15.92 -7.97 1.16
C ALA A 34 14.99 -9.20 1.27
N PRO A 35 15.14 -10.20 0.39
CA PRO A 35 14.42 -11.47 0.53
C PRO A 35 14.67 -12.12 1.90
N PHE A 36 13.61 -12.66 2.51
CA PHE A 36 13.70 -13.32 3.80
C PHE A 36 13.87 -14.84 3.67
N THR A 37 14.83 -15.39 4.40
CA THR A 37 15.08 -16.84 4.51
C THR A 37 15.31 -17.24 5.97
N ALA A 38 14.94 -18.47 6.34
CA ALA A 38 15.09 -19.05 7.67
C ALA A 38 15.46 -20.54 7.63
N PHE A 39 15.84 -21.13 8.79
CA PHE A 39 16.23 -22.54 8.94
C PHE A 39 17.28 -22.99 7.89
N LEU A 40 18.40 -22.26 7.81
CA LEU A 40 19.47 -22.49 6.82
C LEU A 40 18.95 -22.54 5.37
N GLY A 41 17.88 -21.80 5.06
CA GLY A 41 17.28 -21.74 3.72
C GLY A 41 16.18 -22.76 3.45
N SER A 42 15.78 -23.55 4.45
CA SER A 42 14.66 -24.50 4.31
C SER A 42 13.30 -23.78 4.21
N ILE A 43 13.22 -22.53 4.66
CA ILE A 43 12.04 -21.68 4.54
C ILE A 43 12.44 -20.39 3.82
N THR A 44 11.74 -20.09 2.74
CA THR A 44 11.90 -18.86 1.96
C THR A 44 10.54 -18.21 1.79
N VAL A 45 10.44 -16.92 2.06
CA VAL A 45 9.23 -16.15 1.78
C VAL A 45 9.18 -15.85 0.29
N ARG A 46 8.00 -16.04 -0.33
CA ARG A 46 7.79 -15.70 -1.74
C ARG A 46 8.11 -14.23 -1.96
N ASP A 47 8.86 -13.92 -3.02
CA ASP A 47 9.28 -12.55 -3.28
C ASP A 47 8.10 -11.61 -3.61
N GLN A 48 7.07 -12.15 -4.28
CA GLN A 48 5.84 -11.43 -4.60
C GLN A 48 4.99 -11.17 -3.36
N ILE A 49 4.64 -9.91 -3.16
CA ILE A 49 3.74 -9.39 -2.14
C ILE A 49 2.54 -8.80 -2.87
N VAL A 50 1.33 -9.23 -2.52
CA VAL A 50 0.09 -8.61 -3.00
C VAL A 50 -0.42 -7.69 -1.90
N LEU A 51 -0.48 -6.40 -2.19
CA LEU A 51 -0.96 -5.38 -1.25
C LEU A 51 -2.32 -4.87 -1.70
N GLN A 52 -3.33 -5.16 -0.89
CA GLN A 52 -4.67 -4.61 -1.02
C GLN A 52 -4.81 -3.43 -0.05
N TYR A 53 -5.40 -2.34 -0.51
CA TYR A 53 -5.59 -1.14 0.32
C TYR A 53 -6.98 -0.52 0.15
N HIS A 54 -7.39 0.16 1.22
CA HIS A 54 -8.61 0.95 1.30
C HIS A 54 -8.32 2.16 2.19
N ILE A 55 -8.37 3.35 1.61
CA ILE A 55 -8.07 4.62 2.28
C ILE A 55 -9.35 5.45 2.25
N GLN A 56 -9.85 5.81 3.43
CA GLN A 56 -10.97 6.74 3.59
C GLN A 56 -10.45 8.06 4.16
N ALA A 57 -10.88 9.16 3.56
CA ALA A 57 -10.62 10.50 4.05
C ALA A 57 -11.93 11.28 4.11
N ASP A 58 -12.21 11.88 5.26
CA ASP A 58 -13.39 12.71 5.46
C ASP A 58 -12.99 14.19 5.42
N ARG A 59 -13.91 15.03 4.91
CA ARG A 59 -13.76 16.48 4.89
C ARG A 59 -13.83 17.00 6.32
N ILE A 60 -12.73 17.55 6.81
CA ILE A 60 -12.72 18.25 8.09
C ILE A 60 -13.32 19.64 7.88
N LEU A 61 -14.48 19.89 8.50
CA LEU A 61 -15.03 21.25 8.59
C LEU A 61 -14.24 22.05 9.65
N PRO A 62 -13.92 23.33 9.38
CA PRO A 62 -13.29 24.18 10.38
C PRO A 62 -14.16 24.24 11.65
N GLN A 63 -13.58 23.99 12.82
CA GLN A 63 -14.31 24.19 14.08
C GLN A 63 -14.53 25.69 14.29
N ALA A 64 -15.78 26.09 14.48
CA ALA A 64 -16.13 27.45 14.88
C ALA A 64 -15.70 27.66 16.34
N ASN A 65 -14.77 28.59 16.57
CA ASN A 65 -14.44 29.13 17.89
C ASN A 65 -15.51 30.12 18.37
#